data_AF-A0A539CTC3-F1
#
_entry.id   AF-A0A539CTC3-F1
#
_cell.length_a   1.000
_cell.length_b   1.000
_cell.length_c   1.000
_cell.angle_alpha   90.00
_cell.angle_beta   90.00
_cell.angle_gamma   90.00
#
_symmetry.space_group_name_H-M   'P 1'
#
loop_
_entity.id
_entity.type
_entity.pdbx_description
1 polymer ?
#
loop_
_entity_poly.entity_id
_entity_poly.type
_entity_poly.pdbx_seq_one_letter_code
_entity_poly.pdbx_strand_id
1 'polypeptide(L)'
;MKDSDRLELDWLLKCKLEELIASVRPMSAKNCEQIVRAILDRIGGPSFEQLLMRIVETMVPRDGRGPPTNSDEYYFAIRDLFPHVPPENDVLGRLLCFAMRMCLLRIEKNPNPTAH
;
A
#
# COMPACT_ATOMS: atom_id res chain seq x y z
N MET A 1 -2.05 -16.78 -18.87
CA MET A 1 -2.50 -16.12 -17.61
C MET A 1 -1.44 -15.16 -17.07
N LYS A 2 -0.17 -15.54 -16.94
CA LYS A 2 0.94 -14.66 -16.51
C LYS A 2 1.11 -13.33 -17.27
N ASP A 3 0.81 -13.29 -18.57
CA ASP A 3 0.90 -12.05 -19.34
C ASP A 3 -0.23 -11.07 -19.04
N SER A 4 -1.42 -11.56 -18.68
CA SER A 4 -2.55 -10.69 -18.32
C SER A 4 -2.28 -9.98 -17.00
N ASP A 5 -1.76 -10.69 -16.00
CA ASP A 5 -1.44 -10.12 -14.69
C ASP A 5 -0.33 -9.07 -14.78
N ARG A 6 0.63 -9.27 -15.69
CA ARG A 6 1.70 -8.30 -15.99
C ARG A 6 1.16 -7.05 -16.69
N LEU A 7 0.28 -7.23 -17.68
CA LEU A 7 -0.36 -6.13 -18.40
C LEU A 7 -1.28 -5.30 -17.48
N GLU A 8 -1.98 -5.97 -16.56
CA GLU A 8 -2.80 -5.30 -15.54
C GLU A 8 -1.91 -4.48 -14.59
N LEU A 9 -0.82 -5.05 -14.09
CA LEU A 9 0.13 -4.32 -13.25
C LEU A 9 0.76 -3.13 -13.98
N ASP A 10 1.19 -3.31 -15.22
CA ASP A 10 1.75 -2.23 -16.05
C ASP A 10 0.76 -1.08 -16.23
N TRP A 11 -0.51 -1.41 -16.46
CA TRP A 11 -1.57 -0.41 -16.56
C TRP A 11 -1.79 0.30 -15.22
N LEU A 12 -1.90 -0.44 -14.11
CA LEU A 12 -2.10 0.13 -12.77
C LEU A 12 -0.96 1.07 -12.34
N LEU A 13 0.27 0.83 -12.82
CA LEU A 13 1.42 1.69 -12.54
C LEU A 13 1.51 2.93 -13.44
N LYS A 14 0.71 3.03 -14.49
CA LYS A 14 0.77 4.13 -15.48
C LYS A 14 -0.55 4.87 -15.66
N CYS A 15 -1.65 4.32 -15.17
CA CYS A 15 -2.99 4.91 -15.30
C CYS A 15 -3.08 6.23 -14.53
N LYS A 16 -4.09 7.04 -14.85
CA LYS A 16 -4.36 8.29 -14.12
C LYS A 16 -4.81 7.98 -12.69
N LEU A 17 -4.68 8.96 -11.80
CA LEU A 17 -5.04 8.79 -10.39
C LEU A 17 -6.51 8.42 -10.23
N GLU A 18 -7.40 9.02 -11.01
CA GLU A 18 -8.84 8.73 -10.97
C GLU A 18 -9.15 7.29 -11.39
N GLU A 19 -8.43 6.79 -12.40
CA GLU A 19 -8.53 5.41 -12.88
C GLU A 19 -8.01 4.43 -11.82
N LEU A 20 -6.88 4.76 -11.19
CA LEU A 20 -6.33 3.98 -10.08
C LEU A 20 -7.34 3.88 -8.94
N ILE A 21 -7.92 5.00 -8.51
CA ILE A 21 -8.92 5.02 -7.43
C ILE A 21 -10.15 4.18 -7.81
N ALA A 22 -10.64 4.31 -9.05
CA ALA A 22 -11.78 3.55 -9.54
C ALA A 22 -11.51 2.03 -9.56
N SER A 23 -10.27 1.62 -9.86
CA SER A 23 -9.86 0.22 -9.85
C SER A 23 -9.61 -0.34 -8.45
N VAL A 24 -9.01 0.45 -7.56
CA VAL A 24 -8.68 0.03 -6.18
C VAL A 24 -9.93 -0.08 -5.30
N ARG A 25 -10.91 0.83 -5.47
CA ARG A 25 -12.11 0.90 -4.62
C ARG A 25 -12.88 -0.44 -4.54
N PRO A 26 -13.23 -1.12 -5.64
CA PRO A 26 -13.96 -2.40 -5.58
C PRO A 26 -13.08 -3.61 -5.25
N MET A 27 -11.77 -3.43 -5.13
CA MET A 27 -10.81 -4.53 -5.05
C MET A 27 -10.83 -5.21 -3.67
N SER A 28 -10.70 -6.54 -3.67
CA SER A 28 -10.62 -7.32 -2.42
C SER A 28 -9.27 -7.11 -1.71
N ALA A 29 -9.22 -7.38 -0.40
CA ALA A 29 -7.96 -7.36 0.35
C ALA A 29 -6.92 -8.34 -0.22
N LYS A 30 -7.37 -9.50 -0.72
CA LYS A 30 -6.48 -10.50 -1.33
C LYS A 30 -5.85 -9.98 -2.63
N ASN A 31 -6.66 -9.34 -3.48
CA ASN A 31 -6.17 -8.80 -4.75
C ASN A 31 -5.24 -7.60 -4.50
N CYS A 32 -5.57 -6.74 -3.53
CA CYS A 32 -4.67 -5.67 -3.11
C CYS A 32 -3.33 -6.22 -2.62
N GLU A 33 -3.32 -7.27 -1.79
CA GLU A 33 -2.08 -7.93 -1.35
C GLU A 33 -1.26 -8.45 -2.54
N GLN A 34 -1.91 -9.14 -3.48
CA GLN A 34 -1.23 -9.68 -4.67
C GLN A 34 -0.55 -8.58 -5.48
N ILE A 35 -1.22 -7.44 -5.66
CA ILE A 35 -0.65 -6.28 -6.36
C ILE A 35 0.49 -5.65 -5.57
N VAL A 36 0.34 -5.46 -4.25
CA VAL A 36 1.44 -4.95 -3.40
C VAL A 36 2.68 -5.83 -3.55
N ARG A 37 2.53 -7.15 -3.43
CA ARG A 37 3.63 -8.09 -3.60
C ARG A 37 4.24 -8.00 -5.00
N ALA A 38 3.42 -7.93 -6.04
CA ALA A 38 3.90 -7.81 -7.41
C ALA A 38 4.65 -6.48 -7.68
N ILE A 39 4.22 -5.37 -7.06
CA ILE A 39 4.93 -4.09 -7.12
C ILE A 39 6.29 -4.24 -6.42
N LEU A 40 6.32 -4.79 -5.19
CA LEU A 40 7.55 -5.00 -4.43
C LEU A 40 8.56 -5.87 -5.19
N ASP A 41 8.10 -6.98 -5.77
CA ASP A 41 8.94 -7.87 -6.59
C ASP A 41 9.53 -7.14 -7.81
N ARG A 42 8.80 -6.19 -8.38
CA ARG A 42 9.21 -5.43 -9.56
C ARG A 42 10.18 -4.30 -9.26
N ILE A 43 9.90 -3.50 -8.23
CA ILE A 43 10.73 -2.34 -7.90
C ILE A 43 11.95 -2.73 -7.05
N GLY A 44 11.92 -3.91 -6.43
CA GLY A 44 12.90 -4.33 -5.44
C GLY A 44 12.80 -3.51 -4.15
N GLY A 45 13.24 -4.07 -3.02
CA GLY A 45 13.26 -3.37 -1.74
C GLY A 45 12.85 -4.27 -0.57
N PRO A 46 12.13 -3.74 0.43
CA PRO A 46 11.74 -4.49 1.61
C PRO A 46 10.77 -5.63 1.27
N SER A 47 10.71 -6.62 2.16
CA SER A 47 9.65 -7.63 2.09
C SER A 47 8.28 -7.00 2.34
N PHE A 48 7.22 -7.71 1.93
CA PHE A 48 5.85 -7.32 2.23
C PHE A 48 5.63 -7.11 3.73
N GLU A 49 6.20 -7.96 4.56
CA GLU A 49 6.10 -7.91 6.02
C GLU A 49 6.81 -6.68 6.59
N GLN A 50 7.98 -6.31 6.05
CA GLN A 50 8.68 -5.08 6.43
C GLN A 50 7.90 -3.82 6.05
N LEU A 51 7.27 -3.81 4.87
CA LEU A 51 6.36 -2.73 4.46
C LEU A 51 5.20 -2.59 5.44
N LEU A 52 4.53 -3.70 5.78
CA LEU A 52 3.42 -3.69 6.73
C LEU A 52 3.86 -3.24 8.12
N MET A 53 5.01 -3.71 8.59
CA MET A 53 5.56 -3.31 9.88
C MET A 53 5.75 -1.80 9.94
N ARG A 54 6.32 -1.19 8.88
CA ARG A 54 6.49 0.27 8.81
C ARG A 54 5.15 1.01 8.82
N ILE A 55 4.15 0.52 8.09
CA ILE A 55 2.80 1.12 8.09
C ILE A 55 2.18 1.04 9.49
N VAL A 56 2.31 -0.11 10.19
CA VAL A 56 1.78 -0.29 11.55
C VAL A 56 2.51 0.60 12.56
N GLU A 57 3.83 0.68 12.49
CA GLU A 57 4.63 1.59 13.35
C GLU A 57 4.25 3.06 13.15
N THR A 58 3.83 3.42 11.93
CA THR A 58 3.34 4.76 11.60
C THR A 58 1.91 4.98 12.12
N MET A 59 1.06 3.95 12.07
CA MET A 59 -0.32 4.00 12.55
C MET A 59 -0.43 4.03 14.07
N VAL A 60 0.51 3.39 14.78
CA VAL A 60 0.57 3.34 16.24
C VAL A 60 1.96 3.81 16.73
N PRO A 61 2.22 5.14 16.68
CA PRO A 61 3.46 5.72 17.16
C PRO A 61 3.74 5.36 18.63
N ARG A 62 4.99 5.02 18.94
CA ARG A 62 5.43 4.67 20.31
C ARG A 62 5.37 5.84 21.30
N ASP A 63 5.31 7.07 20.80
CA ASP A 63 5.22 8.29 21.59
C ASP A 63 3.79 8.63 22.03
N GLY A 64 2.83 7.74 21.77
CA GLY A 64 1.44 7.88 22.20
C GLY A 64 0.62 8.83 21.33
N ARG A 65 1.19 9.35 20.23
CA ARG A 65 0.41 10.07 19.22
C ARG A 65 -0.59 9.12 18.55
N GLY A 66 -1.74 9.66 18.17
CA GLY A 66 -2.70 8.93 17.34
C GLY A 66 -2.16 8.70 15.92
N PRO A 67 -2.85 7.90 15.10
CA PRO A 67 -2.47 7.69 13.71
C PRO A 67 -2.43 9.03 12.95
N PRO A 68 -1.54 9.18 11.95
CA PRO A 68 -1.53 10.34 11.08
C PRO A 68 -2.89 10.60 10.42
N THR A 69 -3.26 11.88 10.35
CA THR A 69 -4.49 12.34 9.68
C THR A 69 -4.28 12.64 8.19
N ASN A 70 -3.03 12.70 7.74
CA ASN A 70 -2.66 12.89 6.34
C ASN A 70 -2.03 11.61 5.76
N SER A 71 -2.19 11.43 4.44
CA SER A 71 -1.58 10.30 3.71
C SER A 71 -0.08 10.46 3.50
N ASP A 72 0.41 11.70 3.54
CA ASP A 72 1.80 12.04 3.21
C ASP A 72 2.77 11.50 4.27
N GLU A 73 2.38 11.49 5.54
CA GLU A 73 3.16 10.87 6.62
C GLU A 73 3.39 9.38 6.38
N TYR A 74 2.38 8.65 5.90
CA TYR A 74 2.56 7.25 5.52
C TYR A 74 3.48 7.10 4.29
N TYR A 75 3.36 8.01 3.31
CA TYR A 75 4.24 8.02 2.14
C TYR A 75 5.71 8.22 2.55
N PHE A 76 5.99 9.24 3.35
CA PHE A 76 7.35 9.50 3.82
C PHE A 76 7.88 8.39 4.72
N ALA A 77 7.04 7.81 5.58
CA ALA A 77 7.45 6.68 6.43
C ALA A 77 7.90 5.47 5.61
N ILE A 78 7.25 5.16 4.48
CA ILE A 78 7.68 4.06 3.62
C ILE A 78 8.79 4.46 2.65
N ARG A 79 8.89 5.74 2.26
CA ARG A 79 9.90 6.26 1.30
C ARG A 79 11.33 5.92 1.70
N ASP A 80 11.61 5.92 3.00
CA ASP A 80 12.90 5.55 3.59
C ASP A 80 13.31 4.09 3.30
N LEU A 81 12.34 3.21 3.04
CA LEU A 81 12.60 1.81 2.69
C LEU A 81 13.02 1.63 1.23
N PHE A 82 12.85 2.65 0.39
CA PHE A 82 13.09 2.59 -1.06
C PHE A 82 14.05 3.69 -1.54
N PRO A 83 15.28 3.79 -0.99
CA PRO A 83 16.21 4.86 -1.35
C PRO A 83 16.55 4.89 -2.85
N HIS A 84 16.44 3.74 -3.53
CA HIS A 84 16.70 3.58 -4.97
C HIS A 84 15.58 4.06 -5.89
N VAL A 85 14.35 4.23 -5.38
CA VAL A 85 13.22 4.73 -6.19
C VAL A 85 13.33 6.25 -6.28
N PRO A 86 13.35 6.86 -7.48
CA PRO A 86 13.42 8.31 -7.64
C PRO A 86 12.17 9.02 -7.05
N PRO A 87 12.30 10.19 -6.43
CA PRO A 87 11.16 10.96 -5.90
C PRO A 87 10.08 11.29 -6.94
N GLU A 88 10.46 11.43 -8.20
CA GLU A 88 9.56 11.75 -9.31
C GLU A 88 8.70 10.56 -9.75
N ASN A 89 9.04 9.35 -9.29
CA ASN A 89 8.31 8.13 -9.60
C ASN A 89 7.21 7.88 -8.56
N ASP A 90 5.95 7.96 -8.98
CA ASP A 90 4.79 7.82 -8.11
C ASP A 90 4.54 6.38 -7.60
N VAL A 91 5.37 5.40 -8.01
CA VAL A 91 5.15 3.98 -7.74
C VAL A 91 4.99 3.68 -6.25
N LEU A 92 5.63 4.45 -5.36
CA LEU A 92 5.46 4.32 -3.92
C LEU A 92 4.09 4.83 -3.43
N GLY A 93 3.56 5.89 -4.04
CA GLY A 93 2.20 6.36 -3.78
C GLY A 93 1.16 5.33 -4.23
N ARG A 94 1.37 4.69 -5.38
CA ARG A 94 0.52 3.60 -5.86
C ARG A 94 0.60 2.37 -4.95
N LEU A 95 1.82 1.96 -4.58
CA LEU A 95 2.07 0.88 -3.61
C LEU A 95 1.28 1.13 -2.31
N LEU A 96 1.40 2.34 -1.76
CA LEU A 96 0.71 2.72 -0.53
C LEU A 96 -0.81 2.69 -0.70
N CYS A 97 -1.34 3.10 -1.86
CA CYS A 97 -2.78 3.03 -2.15
C CYS A 97 -3.33 1.60 -1.98
N PHE A 98 -2.67 0.60 -2.59
CA PHE A 98 -3.08 -0.80 -2.45
C PHE A 98 -2.86 -1.33 -1.03
N ALA A 99 -1.73 -1.01 -0.40
CA ALA A 99 -1.41 -1.46 0.96
C ALA A 99 -2.43 -0.92 1.97
N MET A 100 -2.77 0.36 1.90
CA MET A 100 -3.77 0.98 2.79
C MET A 100 -5.16 0.41 2.54
N ARG A 101 -5.58 0.24 1.28
CA ARG A 101 -6.89 -0.39 0.98
C ARG A 101 -6.96 -1.81 1.53
N MET A 102 -5.90 -2.59 1.39
CA MET A 102 -5.80 -3.93 1.96
C MET A 102 -5.95 -3.90 3.49
N CYS A 103 -5.20 -3.04 4.18
CA CYS A 103 -5.25 -2.92 5.64
C CYS A 103 -6.67 -2.54 6.11
N LEU A 104 -7.28 -1.54 5.50
CA LEU A 104 -8.65 -1.10 5.81
C LEU A 104 -9.66 -2.24 5.68
N LEU A 105 -9.65 -2.96 4.56
CA LEU A 105 -10.56 -4.08 4.32
C LEU A 105 -10.37 -5.23 5.32
N ARG A 106 -9.15 -5.45 5.81
CA ARG A 106 -8.87 -6.47 6.84
C ARG A 106 -9.40 -6.06 8.20
N ILE A 107 -9.28 -4.78 8.54
CA ILE A 107 -9.82 -4.22 9.79
C ILE A 107 -11.35 -4.24 9.75
N GLU A 108 -11.97 -3.85 8.64
CA GLU A 108 -13.43 -3.90 8.46
C GLU A 108 -13.99 -5.32 8.60
N LYS A 109 -13.25 -6.33 8.12
CA LYS A 109 -13.66 -7.73 8.22
C LYS A 109 -13.47 -8.32 9.63
N ASN A 110 -12.47 -7.84 10.36
CA ASN A 110 -12.17 -8.24 11.73
C ASN A 110 -12.17 -7.01 12.64
N PRO A 111 -13.33 -6.37 12.88
CA PRO A 111 -13.40 -5.31 13.86
C PRO A 111 -12.99 -5.92 15.20
N ASN A 112 -12.02 -5.31 15.88
CA ASN A 112 -11.51 -5.80 17.16
C ASN A 112 -12.70 -6.11 18.11
N PRO A 113 -12.83 -7.32 18.67
CA PRO A 113 -13.90 -7.65 19.61
C PRO A 113 -13.76 -6.97 20.97
N THR A 114 -12.73 -6.15 21.18
CA THR A 114 -12.43 -5.43 22.43
C THR A 114 -12.89 -3.96 22.43
N ALA A 115 -13.73 -3.54 21.47
CA ALA A 115 -14.47 -2.29 21.60
C ALA A 115 -15.65 -2.48 22.58
N HIS A 116 -15.35 -2.50 23.87
CA HIS A 116 -16.31 -2.38 24.98
C HIS A 116 -16.00 -1.11 25.78
#